data_AF-A0A9E2J0M9-F1
#
_entry.id   AF-A0A9E2J0M9-F1
#
_cell.length_a   1.000
_cell.length_b   1.000
_cell.length_c   1.000
_cell.angle_alpha   90.00
_cell.angle_beta   90.00
_cell.angle_gamma   90.00
#
_symmetry.space_group_name_H-M   'P 1'
#
loop_
_entity.id
_entity.type
_entity.pdbx_description
1 polymer ?
#
loop_
_entity_poly.entity_id
_entity_poly.type
_entity_poly.pdbx_seq_one_letter_code
_entity_poly.pdbx_strand_id
1 'polypeptide(L)'
;ALVKDNSILSRLTNVSLADSTIQSRLILWQSAWQAWQARPLLGFGPENFEAATGKYLSPRLAGFEAYGTDRSHNFIFDYGVAGGWLGLLSYLVMIAAAGWALVKNFLWCHPEGAAATEGSIKDSSSRQTGTQNDDRDKPQDDKVRFLFSVIFLSLLVAYLIQNFFIFDSFVSYLMLFFVLALINFYSKKSICHPERSEGSILDSSATPQNDKKKNSHLEHIRSAQYKLREGSLNVVKKIGLVFFAIFIISALYLFNLKSILAAYRANQILSLPLENVAQAAPLLKDALSFNTFASPEIAYQAAIDYIDKISQNPVLAQDEEFYNAAAGELAKIIERSPNRTRNYIALAWLDLYFSSQDSSRINEAINLGNKIKELSPNKKDAYLILVAGYALSGQADKAQEVISWALVIDGKMGEEVKAYWEKIR
;
A
#
# COMPACT_ATOMS: atom_id res chain seq x y z
N ALA A 1 25.62 -16.84 -27.15
CA ALA A 1 25.16 -15.95 -28.23
C ALA A 1 23.70 -15.56 -27.99
N LEU A 2 22.74 -16.49 -28.14
CA LEU A 2 21.29 -16.23 -28.05
C LEU A 2 20.79 -15.38 -26.85
N VAL A 3 21.37 -15.57 -25.66
CA VAL A 3 21.00 -14.83 -24.45
C VAL A 3 21.65 -13.43 -24.37
N LYS A 4 22.86 -13.25 -24.92
CA LYS A 4 23.58 -11.97 -24.87
C LYS A 4 23.05 -10.98 -25.90
N ASP A 5 22.54 -11.47 -27.04
CA ASP A 5 22.09 -10.66 -28.17
C ASP A 5 20.62 -10.21 -28.06
N ASN A 6 19.90 -10.68 -27.04
CA ASN A 6 18.52 -10.29 -26.76
C ASN A 6 18.46 -9.51 -25.44
N SER A 7 18.04 -8.24 -25.50
CA SER A 7 17.99 -7.34 -24.35
C SER A 7 17.04 -7.79 -23.23
N ILE A 8 16.05 -8.62 -23.54
CA ILE A 8 15.11 -9.18 -22.54
C ILE A 8 15.74 -10.41 -21.88
N LEU A 9 16.33 -11.32 -22.67
CA LEU A 9 16.96 -12.53 -22.14
C LEU A 9 18.21 -12.20 -21.34
N SER A 10 19.00 -11.21 -21.77
CA SER A 10 20.19 -10.77 -21.03
C SER A 10 19.84 -10.13 -19.70
N ARG A 11 18.72 -9.41 -19.59
CA ARG A 11 18.20 -8.87 -18.31
C ARG A 11 17.74 -9.97 -17.36
N LEU A 12 17.18 -11.06 -17.87
CA LEU A 12 16.76 -12.20 -17.06
C LEU A 12 17.95 -13.03 -16.53
N THR A 13 19.09 -13.01 -17.22
CA THR A 13 20.27 -13.81 -16.83
C THR A 13 21.38 -13.00 -16.16
N ASN A 14 21.38 -11.67 -16.30
CA ASN A 14 22.36 -10.78 -15.66
C ASN A 14 21.80 -10.17 -14.37
N VAL A 15 21.32 -11.01 -13.46
CA VAL A 15 20.98 -10.56 -12.10
C VAL A 15 22.26 -10.58 -11.28
N SER A 16 22.81 -9.41 -11.00
CA SER A 16 24.04 -9.28 -10.21
C SER A 16 23.72 -8.70 -8.84
N LEU A 17 24.35 -9.24 -7.80
CA LEU A 17 24.30 -8.61 -6.47
C LEU A 17 24.90 -7.18 -6.49
N ALA A 18 25.70 -6.83 -7.51
CA ALA A 18 26.23 -5.49 -7.71
C ALA A 18 25.24 -4.51 -8.38
N ASP A 19 24.06 -4.95 -8.79
CA ASP A 19 23.05 -4.05 -9.37
C ASP A 19 22.61 -2.99 -8.36
N SER A 20 22.49 -1.75 -8.85
CA SER A 20 22.12 -0.58 -8.03
C SER A 20 20.82 -0.77 -7.26
N THR A 21 19.83 -1.43 -7.87
CA THR A 21 18.53 -1.71 -7.27
C THR A 21 18.60 -2.74 -6.15
N ILE A 22 19.51 -3.70 -6.23
CA ILE A 22 19.69 -4.72 -5.17
C ILE A 22 20.47 -4.11 -4.02
N GLN A 23 21.53 -3.35 -4.31
CA GLN A 23 22.33 -2.67 -3.30
C GLN A 23 21.49 -1.66 -2.49
N SER A 24 20.65 -0.84 -3.14
CA SER A 24 19.78 0.10 -2.44
C SER A 24 18.84 -0.60 -1.45
N ARG A 25 18.20 -1.70 -1.87
CA ARG A 25 17.31 -2.50 -1.03
C ARG A 25 18.03 -3.14 0.15
N LEU A 26 19.22 -3.71 -0.05
CA LEU A 26 19.98 -4.32 1.05
C LEU A 26 20.36 -3.29 2.13
N ILE A 27 20.79 -2.11 1.71
CA ILE A 27 21.08 -0.99 2.63
C ILE A 27 19.81 -0.54 3.35
N LEU A 28 18.70 -0.46 2.62
CA LEU A 28 17.41 -0.06 3.16
C LEU A 28 16.87 -1.07 4.18
N TRP A 29 17.01 -2.36 3.92
CA TRP A 29 16.62 -3.44 4.84
C TRP A 29 17.44 -3.42 6.13
N GLN A 30 18.73 -3.08 6.07
CA GLN A 30 19.53 -2.89 7.29
C GLN A 30 18.97 -1.74 8.15
N SER A 31 18.59 -0.63 7.52
CA SER A 31 18.00 0.53 8.20
C SER A 31 16.61 0.19 8.75
N ALA A 32 15.79 -0.54 7.99
CA ALA A 32 14.47 -1.02 8.39
C ALA A 32 14.54 -2.00 9.55
N TRP A 33 15.54 -2.89 9.57
CA TRP A 33 15.77 -3.82 10.66
C TRP A 33 16.10 -3.09 11.96
N GLN A 34 17.02 -2.12 11.92
CA GLN A 34 17.34 -1.29 13.08
C GLN A 34 16.12 -0.50 13.58
N ALA A 35 15.34 0.06 12.66
CA ALA A 35 14.08 0.73 13.00
C ALA A 35 13.12 -0.24 13.69
N TRP A 36 12.88 -1.42 13.12
CA TRP A 36 12.00 -2.43 13.71
C TRP A 36 12.48 -2.84 15.11
N GLN A 37 13.78 -3.06 15.31
CA GLN A 37 14.34 -3.37 16.64
C GLN A 37 14.08 -2.30 17.70
N ALA A 38 13.91 -1.02 17.30
CA ALA A 38 13.58 0.05 18.23
C ALA A 38 12.14 -0.03 18.76
N ARG A 39 11.20 -0.63 18.02
CA ARG A 39 9.80 -0.84 18.42
C ARG A 39 9.30 -2.23 17.96
N PRO A 40 9.81 -3.32 18.56
CA PRO A 40 9.69 -4.67 18.00
C PRO A 40 8.27 -5.21 17.96
N LEU A 41 7.41 -4.81 18.91
CA LEU A 41 6.06 -5.37 19.05
C LEU A 41 5.01 -4.66 18.20
N LEU A 42 4.97 -3.32 18.26
CA LEU A 42 3.91 -2.49 17.65
C LEU A 42 4.39 -1.65 16.46
N GLY A 43 5.71 -1.56 16.23
CA GLY A 43 6.26 -0.74 15.15
C GLY A 43 5.99 0.78 15.31
N PHE A 44 5.98 1.47 14.18
CA PHE A 44 5.84 2.92 14.06
C PHE A 44 4.49 3.36 13.47
N GLY A 45 3.60 2.40 13.18
CA GLY A 45 2.35 2.62 12.49
C GLY A 45 2.49 2.61 10.96
N PRO A 46 1.37 2.46 10.23
CA PRO A 46 1.35 2.47 8.77
C PRO A 46 1.82 3.84 8.23
N GLU A 47 2.43 3.83 7.05
CA GLU A 47 2.87 5.04 6.31
C GLU A 47 3.88 5.95 7.06
N ASN A 48 4.59 5.39 8.05
CA ASN A 48 5.62 6.08 8.83
C ASN A 48 7.04 5.54 8.61
N PHE A 49 7.26 4.82 7.51
CA PHE A 49 8.54 4.15 7.24
C PHE A 49 9.72 5.13 7.19
N GLU A 50 9.60 6.23 6.45
CA GLU A 50 10.64 7.28 6.35
C GLU A 50 11.01 7.84 7.74
N ALA A 51 10.00 8.13 8.56
CA ALA A 51 10.21 8.67 9.91
C ALA A 51 10.86 7.64 10.85
N ALA A 52 10.56 6.35 10.66
CA ALA A 52 11.14 5.27 11.46
C ALA A 52 12.61 5.00 11.09
N THR A 53 12.93 5.00 9.80
CA THR A 53 14.27 4.64 9.28
C THR A 53 15.22 5.83 9.21
N GLY A 54 14.73 7.07 9.25
CA GLY A 54 15.53 8.27 9.09
C GLY A 54 16.78 8.37 9.99
N LYS A 55 16.73 7.84 11.22
CA LYS A 55 17.89 7.82 12.14
C LYS A 55 18.95 6.79 11.79
N TYR A 56 18.56 5.74 11.07
CA TYR A 56 19.38 4.57 10.74
C TYR A 56 19.81 4.55 9.28
N LEU A 57 19.35 5.52 8.48
CA LEU A 57 19.62 5.59 7.05
C LEU A 57 21.14 5.65 6.81
N SER A 58 21.64 4.81 5.92
CA SER A 58 23.06 4.84 5.54
C SER A 58 23.32 6.00 4.56
N PRO A 59 24.41 6.78 4.71
CA PRO A 59 24.81 7.79 3.73
C PRO A 59 24.99 7.22 2.31
N ARG A 60 25.31 5.92 2.21
CA ARG A 60 25.47 5.20 0.94
C ARG A 60 24.18 5.17 0.11
N LEU A 61 23.01 5.33 0.74
CA LEU A 61 21.72 5.33 0.06
C LEU A 61 21.51 6.61 -0.77
N ALA A 62 22.20 7.71 -0.45
CA ALA A 62 22.07 8.99 -1.15
C ALA A 62 22.43 8.91 -2.65
N GLY A 63 23.27 7.93 -3.04
CA GLY A 63 23.59 7.68 -4.46
C GLY A 63 22.52 6.91 -5.23
N PHE A 64 21.49 6.39 -4.55
CA PHE A 64 20.45 5.56 -5.15
C PHE A 64 19.05 6.17 -5.00
N GLU A 65 18.76 6.83 -3.89
CA GLU A 65 17.43 7.39 -3.57
C GLU A 65 17.58 8.80 -3.01
N ALA A 66 17.63 9.78 -3.93
CA ALA A 66 18.02 11.16 -3.65
C ALA A 66 17.07 11.92 -2.68
N TYR A 67 15.84 11.46 -2.47
CA TYR A 67 14.80 12.25 -1.77
C TYR A 67 14.11 11.54 -0.60
N GLY A 68 14.55 10.33 -0.24
CA GLY A 68 13.99 9.51 0.85
C GLY A 68 13.21 8.29 0.37
N THR A 69 12.97 7.36 1.29
CA THR A 69 12.27 6.10 1.04
C THR A 69 10.99 6.03 1.84
N ASP A 70 9.88 5.82 1.15
CA ASP A 70 8.57 5.64 1.74
C ASP A 70 8.27 4.19 2.12
N ARG A 71 9.02 3.22 1.55
CA ARG A 71 8.85 1.77 1.75
C ARG A 71 10.19 1.04 1.72
N SER A 72 10.22 -0.19 2.24
CA SER A 72 11.41 -1.06 2.21
C SER A 72 11.57 -1.87 0.93
N HIS A 73 10.55 -1.91 0.07
CA HIS A 73 10.43 -2.87 -1.03
C HIS A 73 10.63 -4.33 -0.58
N ASN A 74 10.07 -4.66 0.58
CA ASN A 74 9.87 -6.01 1.06
C ASN A 74 8.72 -6.03 2.09
N PHE A 75 7.70 -6.87 1.89
CA PHE A 75 6.56 -6.90 2.82
C PHE A 75 6.98 -7.19 4.28
N ILE A 76 8.01 -8.02 4.52
CA ILE A 76 8.45 -8.38 5.87
C ILE A 76 8.91 -7.14 6.62
N PHE A 77 9.76 -6.33 5.98
CA PHE A 77 10.26 -5.09 6.59
C PHE A 77 9.17 -4.02 6.64
N ASP A 78 8.26 -3.95 5.67
CA ASP A 78 7.12 -3.02 5.70
C ASP A 78 6.19 -3.32 6.89
N TYR A 79 5.71 -4.57 7.03
CA TYR A 79 4.85 -4.96 8.16
C TYR A 79 5.61 -4.94 9.50
N GLY A 80 6.90 -5.28 9.50
CA GLY A 80 7.75 -5.22 10.69
C GLY A 80 7.95 -3.79 11.19
N VAL A 81 8.27 -2.84 10.32
CA VAL A 81 8.41 -1.42 10.70
C VAL A 81 7.05 -0.81 11.06
N ALA A 82 5.99 -1.13 10.30
CA ALA A 82 4.67 -0.55 10.53
C ALA A 82 3.99 -1.09 11.79
N GLY A 83 3.99 -2.40 12.01
CA GLY A 83 3.20 -3.05 13.05
C GLY A 83 4.00 -3.97 13.98
N GLY A 84 5.32 -4.03 13.84
CA GLY A 84 6.16 -4.95 14.60
C GLY A 84 5.85 -6.41 14.32
N TRP A 85 6.25 -7.28 15.25
CA TRP A 85 5.90 -8.69 15.21
C TRP A 85 4.38 -8.91 15.23
N LEU A 86 3.62 -8.06 15.93
CA LEU A 86 2.16 -8.23 15.98
C LEU A 86 1.52 -8.01 14.60
N GLY A 87 1.94 -6.96 13.88
CA GLY A 87 1.47 -6.71 12.52
C GLY A 87 1.87 -7.81 11.54
N LEU A 88 3.16 -8.16 11.51
CA LEU A 88 3.69 -9.19 10.61
C LEU A 88 3.07 -10.57 10.89
N LEU A 89 2.98 -11.00 12.15
CA LEU A 89 2.40 -12.29 12.49
C LEU A 89 0.90 -12.33 12.20
N SER A 90 0.17 -11.24 12.44
CA SER A 90 -1.26 -11.18 12.08
C SER A 90 -1.46 -11.37 10.58
N TYR A 91 -0.63 -10.73 9.76
CA TYR A 91 -0.64 -10.89 8.30
C TYR A 91 -0.32 -12.33 7.88
N LEU A 92 0.74 -12.93 8.42
CA LEU A 92 1.13 -14.31 8.09
C LEU A 92 0.09 -15.32 8.56
N VAL A 93 -0.52 -15.13 9.73
CA VAL A 93 -1.59 -15.98 10.26
C VAL A 93 -2.83 -15.93 9.37
N MET A 94 -3.20 -14.76 8.85
CA MET A 94 -4.31 -14.64 7.91
C MET A 94 -4.08 -15.49 6.65
N ILE A 95 -2.88 -15.41 6.07
CA ILE A 95 -2.52 -16.18 4.87
C ILE A 95 -2.42 -17.68 5.18
N ALA A 96 -1.81 -18.03 6.32
CA ALA A 96 -1.70 -19.41 6.76
C ALA A 96 -3.07 -20.04 7.05
N ALA A 97 -4.01 -19.30 7.62
CA ALA A 97 -5.38 -19.76 7.85
C ALA A 97 -6.13 -20.02 6.54
N ALA A 98 -5.94 -19.18 5.52
CA ALA A 98 -6.49 -19.40 4.19
C ALA A 98 -5.88 -20.63 3.51
N GLY A 99 -4.56 -20.79 3.58
CA GLY A 99 -3.87 -21.99 3.08
C GLY A 99 -4.32 -23.25 3.82
N TRP A 100 -4.48 -23.19 5.14
CA TRP A 100 -4.99 -24.28 5.96
C TRP A 100 -6.42 -24.67 5.58
N ALA A 101 -7.31 -23.71 5.33
CA ALA A 101 -8.67 -23.99 4.87
C ALA A 101 -8.67 -24.79 3.55
N LEU A 102 -7.79 -24.44 2.61
CA LEU A 102 -7.61 -25.18 1.35
C LEU A 102 -7.08 -26.59 1.58
N VAL A 103 -6.07 -26.75 2.43
CA VAL A 103 -5.49 -28.06 2.76
C VAL A 103 -6.50 -28.95 3.49
N LYS A 104 -7.29 -28.39 4.41
CA LYS A 104 -8.34 -29.12 5.14
C LYS A 104 -9.44 -29.63 4.20
N ASN A 105 -9.86 -28.80 3.23
CA ASN A 105 -10.84 -29.21 2.22
C ASN A 105 -10.37 -30.44 1.42
N PHE A 106 -9.06 -30.68 1.34
CA PHE A 106 -8.45 -31.84 0.70
C PHE A 106 -8.27 -33.04 1.65
N LEU A 107 -7.68 -32.84 2.85
CA LEU A 107 -7.28 -33.93 3.74
C LEU A 107 -8.44 -34.59 4.51
N TRP A 108 -9.57 -33.90 4.72
CA TRP A 108 -10.57 -34.31 5.73
C TRP A 108 -11.92 -34.78 5.19
N CYS A 109 -12.16 -34.81 3.87
CA CYS A 109 -13.32 -35.52 3.29
C CYS A 109 -12.87 -36.79 2.55
N HIS A 110 -12.09 -37.64 3.22
CA HIS A 110 -12.09 -39.06 2.91
C HIS A 110 -13.32 -39.69 3.60
N PRO A 111 -14.18 -40.45 2.89
CA PRO A 111 -15.29 -41.12 3.53
C PRO A 111 -14.74 -42.18 4.48
N GLU A 112 -14.95 -41.98 5.78
CA GLU A 112 -14.92 -43.06 6.76
C GLU A 112 -16.01 -44.07 6.35
N GLY A 113 -15.63 -45.09 5.57
CA GLY A 113 -16.56 -46.12 5.10
C GLY A 113 -15.92 -47.35 4.48
N ALA A 114 -14.59 -47.47 4.51
CA ALA A 114 -13.87 -48.63 3.95
C ALA A 114 -13.09 -49.41 5.03
N ALA A 115 -13.66 -49.56 6.23
CA ALA A 115 -13.13 -50.43 7.27
C ALA A 115 -14.15 -51.53 7.62
N ALA A 116 -13.89 -52.71 7.03
CA ALA A 116 -14.19 -54.05 7.54
C ALA A 116 -15.59 -54.36 8.11
N THR A 117 -16.35 -55.18 7.38
CA THR A 117 -17.01 -56.37 7.95
C THR A 117 -17.29 -57.38 6.83
N GLU A 118 -16.37 -58.33 6.65
CA GLU A 118 -16.67 -59.63 6.06
C GLU A 118 -17.48 -60.44 7.08
N GLY A 119 -18.66 -60.94 6.68
CA GLY A 119 -19.42 -61.88 7.49
C GLY A 119 -20.91 -61.94 7.14
N SER A 120 -21.26 -62.86 6.23
CA SER A 120 -22.49 -63.67 6.14
C SER A 120 -23.75 -63.15 6.89
N ILE A 121 -24.92 -62.98 6.26
CA ILE A 121 -25.87 -64.06 5.93
C ILE A 121 -26.93 -63.51 4.95
N LYS A 122 -27.32 -64.34 3.98
CA LYS A 122 -28.44 -64.13 3.05
C LYS A 122 -29.78 -64.17 3.79
N ASP A 123 -30.70 -63.25 3.50
CA ASP A 123 -32.04 -63.70 3.11
C ASP A 123 -32.86 -62.66 2.34
N SER A 124 -33.81 -63.22 1.58
CA SER A 124 -34.49 -62.65 0.42
C SER A 124 -35.72 -61.75 0.70
N SER A 125 -36.04 -60.97 -0.33
CA SER A 125 -37.33 -60.33 -0.64
C SER A 125 -37.62 -58.92 -0.08
N SER A 126 -37.52 -57.92 -0.94
CA SER A 126 -38.67 -57.11 -1.37
C SER A 126 -38.23 -55.90 -2.22
N ARG A 127 -38.96 -55.71 -3.33
CA ARG A 127 -39.21 -54.50 -4.11
C ARG A 127 -38.03 -53.54 -4.37
N GLN A 128 -37.59 -53.58 -5.63
CA GLN A 128 -36.98 -52.45 -6.33
C GLN A 128 -37.82 -51.17 -6.15
N THR A 129 -37.35 -50.26 -5.31
CA THR A 129 -37.53 -48.82 -5.51
C THR A 129 -36.20 -48.27 -5.96
N GLY A 130 -36.08 -48.02 -7.26
CA GLY A 130 -34.92 -47.36 -7.83
C GLY A 130 -34.88 -45.90 -7.38
N THR A 131 -34.21 -45.62 -6.28
CA THR A 131 -33.44 -44.38 -6.13
C THR A 131 -32.06 -44.68 -6.67
N GLN A 132 -31.79 -44.24 -7.90
CA GLN A 132 -30.41 -44.20 -8.40
C GLN A 132 -29.61 -43.32 -7.45
N ASN A 133 -28.79 -43.96 -6.63
CA ASN A 133 -27.85 -43.30 -5.75
C ASN A 133 -26.90 -42.43 -6.58
N ASP A 134 -26.73 -41.21 -6.07
CA ASP A 134 -25.83 -40.15 -6.47
C ASP A 134 -24.35 -40.53 -6.19
N ASP A 135 -23.90 -41.65 -6.75
CA ASP A 135 -22.54 -42.17 -6.61
C ASP A 135 -21.69 -41.92 -7.88
N ARG A 136 -22.28 -41.37 -8.96
CA ARG A 136 -21.57 -41.07 -10.21
C ARG A 136 -20.92 -39.68 -10.26
N ASP A 137 -21.37 -38.73 -9.44
CA ASP A 137 -20.86 -37.35 -9.45
C ASP A 137 -19.74 -37.09 -8.41
N LYS A 138 -19.55 -37.98 -7.43
CA LYS A 138 -18.50 -37.90 -6.39
C LYS A 138 -17.06 -37.76 -6.92
N PRO A 139 -16.58 -38.62 -7.85
CA PRO A 139 -15.19 -38.53 -8.32
C PRO A 139 -14.90 -37.28 -9.17
N GLN A 140 -15.93 -36.65 -9.75
CA GLN A 140 -15.77 -35.41 -10.50
C GLN A 140 -15.70 -34.20 -9.55
N ASP A 141 -16.50 -34.18 -8.49
CA ASP A 141 -16.46 -33.11 -7.47
C ASP A 141 -15.12 -33.12 -6.70
N ASP A 142 -14.58 -34.29 -6.38
CA ASP A 142 -13.28 -34.42 -5.70
C ASP A 142 -12.11 -33.87 -6.53
N LYS A 143 -12.10 -34.14 -7.85
CA LYS A 143 -11.10 -33.58 -8.77
C LYS A 143 -11.19 -32.06 -8.87
N VAL A 144 -12.41 -31.52 -8.89
CA VAL A 144 -12.64 -30.07 -8.94
C VAL A 144 -12.16 -29.41 -7.65
N ARG A 145 -12.46 -30.01 -6.48
CA ARG A 145 -11.99 -29.53 -5.17
C ARG A 145 -10.47 -29.58 -5.04
N PHE A 146 -9.85 -30.65 -5.52
CA PHE A 146 -8.40 -30.79 -5.56
C PHE A 146 -7.76 -29.69 -6.43
N LEU A 147 -8.24 -29.54 -7.67
CA LEU A 147 -7.73 -28.55 -8.60
C LEU A 147 -7.91 -27.12 -8.05
N PHE A 148 -9.08 -26.83 -7.46
CA PHE A 148 -9.34 -25.57 -6.77
C PHE A 148 -8.30 -25.32 -5.67
N SER A 149 -8.11 -26.29 -4.77
CA SER A 149 -7.18 -26.14 -3.65
C SER A 149 -5.73 -25.93 -4.11
N VAL A 150 -5.28 -26.68 -5.12
CA VAL A 150 -3.94 -26.53 -5.70
C VAL A 150 -3.77 -25.16 -6.36
N ILE A 151 -4.73 -24.72 -7.17
CA ILE A 151 -4.67 -23.41 -7.84
C ILE A 151 -4.59 -22.28 -6.81
N PHE A 152 -5.51 -22.25 -5.85
CA PHE A 152 -5.58 -21.15 -4.89
C PHE A 152 -4.44 -21.18 -3.87
N LEU A 153 -3.92 -22.36 -3.49
CA LEU A 153 -2.70 -22.45 -2.68
C LEU A 153 -1.49 -21.93 -3.46
N SER A 154 -1.38 -22.29 -4.74
CA SER A 154 -0.32 -21.78 -5.62
C SER A 154 -0.40 -20.26 -5.78
N LEU A 155 -1.60 -19.70 -5.86
CA LEU A 155 -1.80 -18.24 -5.91
C LEU A 155 -1.38 -17.54 -4.60
N LEU A 156 -1.68 -18.12 -3.43
CA LEU A 156 -1.23 -17.56 -2.15
C LEU A 156 0.30 -17.59 -2.02
N VAL A 157 0.94 -18.69 -2.45
CA VAL A 157 2.40 -18.81 -2.47
C VAL A 157 3.02 -17.82 -3.46
N ALA A 158 2.47 -17.72 -4.67
CA ALA A 158 2.92 -16.77 -5.68
C ALA A 158 2.83 -15.32 -5.17
N TYR A 159 1.74 -14.97 -4.50
CA TYR A 159 1.56 -13.66 -3.86
C TYR A 159 2.65 -13.36 -2.82
N LEU A 160 2.98 -14.32 -1.93
CA LEU A 160 4.05 -14.15 -0.94
C LEU A 160 5.43 -13.98 -1.60
N ILE A 161 5.75 -14.80 -2.60
CA ILE A 161 7.02 -14.73 -3.33
C ILE A 161 7.16 -13.38 -4.03
N GLN A 162 6.10 -12.92 -4.72
CA GLN A 162 6.10 -11.63 -5.38
C GLN A 162 6.33 -10.49 -4.38
N ASN A 163 5.60 -10.49 -3.27
CA ASN A 163 5.67 -9.44 -2.26
C ASN A 163 6.99 -9.43 -1.49
N PHE A 164 7.73 -10.55 -1.44
CA PHE A 164 9.06 -10.59 -0.85
C PHE A 164 10.05 -9.69 -1.59
N PHE A 165 9.94 -9.60 -2.92
CA PHE A 165 10.81 -8.75 -3.76
C PHE A 165 10.15 -7.43 -4.16
N ILE A 166 8.90 -7.21 -3.78
CA ILE A 166 8.18 -5.96 -3.99
C ILE A 166 7.62 -5.58 -2.63
N PHE A 167 6.31 -5.45 -2.47
CA PHE A 167 5.64 -5.08 -1.24
C PHE A 167 4.16 -5.02 -1.56
N ASP A 168 3.32 -4.96 -0.53
CA ASP A 168 1.89 -4.82 -0.76
C ASP A 168 1.50 -3.44 -1.29
N SER A 169 0.73 -3.46 -2.37
CA SER A 169 0.09 -2.32 -3.03
C SER A 169 -1.42 -2.50 -3.06
N PHE A 170 -2.15 -1.46 -3.46
CA PHE A 170 -3.60 -1.57 -3.64
C PHE A 170 -3.99 -2.73 -4.57
N VAL A 171 -3.24 -2.94 -5.66
CA VAL A 171 -3.51 -4.00 -6.63
C VAL A 171 -3.28 -5.38 -6.03
N SER A 172 -2.18 -5.58 -5.28
CA SER A 172 -1.91 -6.86 -4.61
C SER A 172 -2.95 -7.18 -3.54
N TYR A 173 -3.39 -6.17 -2.78
CA TYR A 173 -4.47 -6.31 -1.81
C TYR A 173 -5.79 -6.70 -2.48
N LEU A 174 -6.17 -6.03 -3.58
CA LEU A 174 -7.40 -6.35 -4.30
C LEU A 174 -7.42 -7.83 -4.73
N MET A 175 -6.30 -8.31 -5.29
CA MET A 175 -6.14 -9.71 -5.69
C MET A 175 -6.19 -10.66 -4.47
N LEU A 176 -5.48 -10.32 -3.38
CA LEU A 176 -5.50 -11.12 -2.15
C LEU A 176 -6.92 -11.24 -1.60
N PHE A 177 -7.63 -10.14 -1.40
CA PHE A 177 -8.97 -10.15 -0.83
C PHE A 177 -9.97 -10.87 -1.74
N PHE A 178 -9.82 -10.77 -3.06
CA PHE A 178 -10.61 -11.56 -4.00
C PHE A 178 -10.36 -13.06 -3.84
N VAL A 179 -9.09 -13.48 -3.76
CA VAL A 179 -8.71 -14.88 -3.50
C VAL A 179 -9.26 -15.35 -2.15
N LEU A 180 -9.09 -14.58 -1.07
CA LEU A 180 -9.63 -14.90 0.25
C LEU A 180 -11.16 -15.02 0.24
N ALA A 181 -11.85 -14.15 -0.48
CA ALA A 181 -13.31 -14.20 -0.63
C ALA A 181 -13.75 -15.48 -1.37
N LEU A 182 -13.05 -15.87 -2.43
CA LEU A 182 -13.32 -17.13 -3.15
C LEU A 182 -13.04 -18.35 -2.27
N ILE A 183 -11.90 -18.39 -1.57
CA ILE A 183 -11.58 -19.46 -0.63
C ILE A 183 -12.69 -19.60 0.41
N ASN A 184 -13.14 -18.49 1.00
CA ASN A 184 -14.22 -18.48 1.99
C ASN A 184 -15.56 -18.93 1.39
N PHE A 185 -15.91 -18.47 0.18
CA PHE A 185 -17.15 -18.85 -0.50
C PHE A 185 -17.21 -20.36 -0.77
N TYR A 186 -16.14 -20.93 -1.33
CA TYR A 186 -16.09 -22.35 -1.67
C TYR A 186 -15.90 -23.25 -0.45
N SER A 187 -15.17 -22.80 0.58
CA SER A 187 -14.99 -23.57 1.82
C SER A 187 -16.26 -23.68 2.67
N LYS A 188 -17.23 -22.77 2.53
CA LYS A 188 -18.53 -22.90 3.21
C LYS A 188 -19.44 -23.93 2.55
N LYS A 189 -19.30 -24.13 1.24
CA LYS A 189 -20.09 -25.11 0.49
C LYS A 189 -19.59 -26.54 0.68
N SER A 190 -18.33 -26.72 1.11
CA SER A 190 -17.67 -28.00 1.29
C SER A 190 -17.84 -28.63 2.69
N ILE A 191 -18.57 -27.98 3.62
CA ILE A 191 -18.78 -28.54 4.96
C ILE A 191 -19.65 -29.81 4.83
N CYS A 192 -18.98 -30.95 4.89
CA CYS A 192 -19.51 -32.31 4.92
C CYS A 192 -20.46 -32.48 6.14
N HIS A 193 -21.66 -31.90 6.10
CA HIS A 193 -22.78 -32.22 7.00
C HIS A 193 -23.72 -33.19 6.27
N PRO A 194 -24.02 -34.38 6.83
CA PRO A 194 -25.19 -35.11 6.36
C PRO A 194 -26.40 -34.23 6.68
N GLU A 195 -27.15 -33.83 5.66
CA GLU A 195 -28.49 -33.28 5.85
C GLU A 195 -29.29 -34.32 6.63
N ARG A 196 -29.41 -34.13 7.95
CA ARG A 196 -30.37 -34.85 8.75
C ARG A 196 -31.72 -34.26 8.37
N SER A 197 -32.42 -34.92 7.46
CA SER A 197 -33.81 -34.61 7.18
C SER A 197 -34.61 -34.80 8.47
N GLU A 198 -34.90 -33.70 9.16
CA GLU A 198 -35.95 -33.69 10.17
C GLU A 198 -37.27 -33.89 9.44
N GLY A 199 -37.62 -35.16 9.22
CA GLY A 199 -38.96 -35.56 8.84
C GLY A 199 -39.91 -35.19 9.98
N SER A 200 -40.70 -34.15 9.76
CA SER A 200 -41.83 -33.83 10.63
C SER A 200 -42.77 -35.04 10.64
N ILE A 201 -42.85 -35.72 11.79
CA ILE A 201 -43.93 -36.64 12.11
C ILE A 201 -45.20 -35.79 12.15
N LEU A 202 -46.01 -35.84 11.10
CA LEU A 202 -47.36 -35.32 11.10
C LEU A 202 -48.32 -36.49 11.26
N ASP A 203 -49.11 -36.40 12.33
CA ASP A 203 -50.12 -37.33 12.77
C ASP A 203 -51.06 -37.79 11.65
N SER A 204 -51.31 -39.10 11.67
CA SER A 204 -52.38 -39.76 10.96
C SER A 204 -53.74 -39.40 11.56
N SER A 205 -54.59 -38.68 10.82
CA SER A 205 -56.05 -38.88 10.83
C SER A 205 -56.78 -37.92 9.89
N ALA A 206 -56.92 -38.29 8.62
CA ALA A 206 -58.08 -37.92 7.80
C ALA A 206 -58.21 -38.85 6.59
N THR A 207 -59.36 -39.52 6.52
CA THR A 207 -59.79 -40.43 5.45
C THR A 207 -59.95 -39.74 4.08
N PRO A 208 -59.83 -40.48 2.96
CA PRO A 208 -59.84 -39.92 1.62
C PRO A 208 -61.25 -39.87 1.02
N GLN A 209 -61.63 -38.75 0.42
CA GLN A 209 -62.67 -38.73 -0.61
C GLN A 209 -62.16 -38.09 -1.89
N ASN A 210 -62.26 -38.90 -2.94
CA ASN A 210 -62.09 -38.58 -4.36
C ASN A 210 -62.73 -37.24 -4.73
N ASP A 211 -62.01 -36.40 -5.47
CA ASP A 211 -62.59 -35.90 -6.71
C ASP A 211 -61.56 -35.53 -7.78
N LYS A 212 -62.01 -35.80 -9.01
CA LYS A 212 -61.29 -35.79 -10.28
C LYS A 212 -60.98 -34.37 -10.76
N LYS A 213 -59.73 -34.11 -11.17
CA LYS A 213 -59.32 -33.63 -12.52
C LYS A 213 -58.02 -32.82 -12.46
N LYS A 214 -56.95 -33.47 -12.94
CA LYS A 214 -56.13 -33.03 -14.08
C LYS A 214 -56.13 -31.50 -14.33
N ASN A 215 -55.15 -30.80 -13.75
CA ASN A 215 -54.34 -29.71 -14.37
C ASN A 215 -53.50 -28.93 -13.32
N SER A 216 -52.71 -29.57 -12.46
CA SER A 216 -51.85 -28.85 -11.50
C SER A 216 -50.35 -28.91 -11.80
N HIS A 217 -49.89 -29.71 -12.76
CA HIS A 217 -48.45 -29.82 -13.02
C HIS A 217 -47.84 -28.63 -13.80
N LEU A 218 -48.70 -27.76 -14.36
CA LEU A 218 -48.30 -26.50 -15.03
C LEU A 218 -48.48 -25.25 -14.17
N GLU A 219 -49.10 -25.35 -12.97
CA GLU A 219 -49.19 -24.22 -12.03
C GLU A 219 -48.04 -24.19 -11.01
N HIS A 220 -47.40 -25.34 -10.75
CA HIS A 220 -46.23 -25.39 -9.88
C HIS A 220 -44.94 -24.84 -10.53
N ILE A 221 -44.86 -24.83 -11.87
CA ILE A 221 -43.72 -24.20 -12.57
C ILE A 221 -43.94 -22.68 -12.76
N ARG A 222 -45.21 -22.22 -12.77
CA ARG A 222 -45.54 -20.78 -12.84
C ARG A 222 -45.47 -20.06 -11.49
N SER A 223 -45.62 -20.76 -10.37
CA SER A 223 -45.53 -20.18 -9.02
C SER A 223 -44.11 -20.05 -8.47
N ALA A 224 -43.12 -20.67 -9.14
CA ALA A 224 -41.69 -20.48 -8.90
C ALA A 224 -41.08 -19.35 -9.75
N GLN A 225 -41.86 -18.72 -10.65
CA GLN A 225 -41.48 -17.45 -11.25
C GLN A 225 -41.65 -16.36 -10.19
N TYR A 226 -40.55 -16.06 -9.49
CA TYR A 226 -40.29 -14.80 -8.80
C TYR A 226 -41.55 -14.10 -8.26
N LYS A 227 -41.98 -14.48 -7.05
CA LYS A 227 -42.41 -13.46 -6.09
C LYS A 227 -41.19 -12.56 -5.83
N LEU A 228 -40.88 -11.68 -6.78
CA LEU A 228 -40.32 -10.37 -6.48
C LEU A 228 -41.37 -9.74 -5.58
N ARG A 229 -41.24 -9.99 -4.28
CA ARG A 229 -41.94 -9.22 -3.27
C ARG A 229 -41.51 -7.80 -3.57
N GLU A 230 -42.39 -7.01 -4.20
CA GLU A 230 -42.32 -5.56 -4.21
C GLU A 230 -42.41 -5.13 -2.74
N GLY A 231 -41.30 -5.30 -2.02
CA GLY A 231 -41.12 -4.76 -0.70
C GLY A 231 -40.99 -3.27 -0.92
N SER A 232 -42.11 -2.56 -0.98
CA SER A 232 -42.11 -1.11 -0.97
C SER A 232 -41.26 -0.69 0.21
N LEU A 233 -40.18 0.05 -0.07
CA LEU A 233 -39.26 0.50 0.98
C LEU A 233 -40.08 1.30 2.00
N ASN A 234 -40.13 0.83 3.25
CA ASN A 234 -40.75 1.59 4.34
C ASN A 234 -40.13 3.00 4.38
N VAL A 235 -40.92 4.00 4.82
CA VAL A 235 -40.51 5.42 4.82
C VAL A 235 -39.12 5.62 5.43
N VAL A 236 -38.80 4.92 6.52
CA VAL A 236 -37.48 4.93 7.17
C VAL A 236 -36.35 4.47 6.23
N LYS A 237 -36.55 3.41 5.44
CA LYS A 237 -35.56 2.93 4.47
C LYS A 237 -35.39 3.90 3.30
N LYS A 238 -36.46 4.57 2.86
CA LYS A 238 -36.38 5.62 1.82
C LYS A 238 -35.58 6.82 2.33
N ILE A 239 -35.86 7.29 3.55
CA ILE A 239 -35.11 8.36 4.20
C ILE A 239 -33.63 7.95 4.36
N GLY A 240 -33.37 6.73 4.84
CA GLY A 240 -32.02 6.19 4.96
C GLY A 240 -31.27 6.13 3.63
N LEU A 241 -31.94 5.76 2.53
CA LEU A 241 -31.36 5.73 1.19
C LEU A 241 -31.02 7.14 0.69
N VAL A 242 -31.87 8.14 0.96
CA VAL A 242 -31.58 9.55 0.64
C VAL A 242 -30.35 10.05 1.40
N PHE A 243 -30.28 9.82 2.72
CA PHE A 243 -29.09 10.18 3.49
C PHE A 243 -27.84 9.45 3.02
N PHE A 244 -27.95 8.17 2.67
CA PHE A 244 -26.86 7.40 2.11
C PHE A 244 -26.42 7.96 0.75
N ALA A 245 -27.34 8.32 -0.14
CA ALA A 245 -27.03 8.93 -1.43
C ALA A 245 -26.35 10.30 -1.25
N ILE A 246 -26.85 11.14 -0.34
CA ILE A 246 -26.21 12.41 0.02
C ILE A 246 -24.80 12.16 0.55
N PHE A 247 -24.63 11.21 1.47
CA PHE A 247 -23.33 10.83 2.01
C PHE A 247 -22.36 10.39 0.90
N ILE A 248 -22.80 9.53 -0.03
CA ILE A 248 -21.98 9.08 -1.16
C ILE A 248 -21.60 10.25 -2.06
N ILE A 249 -22.55 11.12 -2.43
CA ILE A 249 -22.27 12.30 -3.26
C ILE A 249 -21.29 13.25 -2.55
N SER A 250 -21.49 13.50 -1.26
CA SER A 250 -20.58 14.31 -0.44
C SER A 250 -19.20 13.68 -0.34
N ALA A 251 -19.09 12.37 -0.15
CA ALA A 251 -17.82 11.65 -0.09
C ALA A 251 -17.09 11.68 -1.45
N LEU A 252 -17.81 11.49 -2.56
CA LEU A 252 -17.27 11.61 -3.92
C LEU A 252 -16.74 13.02 -4.16
N TYR A 253 -17.48 14.05 -3.76
CA TYR A 253 -17.04 15.44 -3.90
C TYR A 253 -15.80 15.76 -3.04
N LEU A 254 -15.86 15.46 -1.74
CA LEU A 254 -14.83 15.86 -0.77
C LEU A 254 -13.52 15.09 -0.95
N PHE A 255 -13.58 13.77 -1.18
CA PHE A 255 -12.38 12.94 -1.20
C PHE A 255 -11.84 12.67 -2.60
N ASN A 256 -12.70 12.69 -3.63
CA ASN A 256 -12.28 12.37 -5.00
C ASN A 256 -12.19 13.64 -5.85
N LEU A 257 -13.29 14.38 -6.03
CA LEU A 257 -13.31 15.48 -6.99
C LEU A 257 -12.37 16.62 -6.60
N LYS A 258 -12.38 17.07 -5.33
CA LYS A 258 -11.44 18.10 -4.85
C LYS A 258 -9.99 17.66 -5.01
N SER A 259 -9.67 16.41 -4.67
CA SER A 259 -8.32 15.85 -4.78
C SER A 259 -7.84 15.76 -6.23
N ILE A 260 -8.74 15.37 -7.15
CA ILE A 260 -8.43 15.34 -8.59
C ILE A 260 -8.16 16.75 -9.12
N LEU A 261 -8.98 17.74 -8.73
CA LEU A 261 -8.79 19.12 -9.15
C LEU A 261 -7.48 19.71 -8.60
N ALA A 262 -7.19 19.48 -7.32
CA ALA A 262 -5.92 19.90 -6.70
C ALA A 262 -4.71 19.27 -7.41
N ALA A 263 -4.75 17.96 -7.67
CA ALA A 263 -3.68 17.25 -8.38
C ALA A 263 -3.54 17.73 -9.83
N TYR A 264 -4.66 17.99 -10.52
CA TYR A 264 -4.64 18.54 -11.87
C TYR A 264 -3.92 19.89 -11.92
N ARG A 265 -4.24 20.81 -11.00
CA ARG A 265 -3.55 22.11 -10.88
C ARG A 265 -2.08 21.96 -10.51
N ALA A 266 -1.77 21.08 -9.57
CA ALA A 266 -0.39 20.82 -9.18
C ALA A 266 0.47 20.31 -10.34
N ASN A 267 -0.07 19.39 -11.15
CA ASN A 267 0.63 18.88 -12.32
C ASN A 267 0.91 19.95 -13.38
N GLN A 268 0.07 20.99 -13.48
CA GLN A 268 0.32 22.11 -14.37
C GLN A 268 1.63 22.84 -13.99
N ILE A 269 1.89 23.02 -12.69
CA ILE A 269 3.12 23.65 -12.16
C ILE A 269 4.37 22.90 -12.63
N LEU A 270 4.37 21.58 -12.45
CA LEU A 270 5.50 20.71 -12.81
C LEU A 270 5.78 20.74 -14.32
N SER A 271 4.74 20.88 -15.14
CA SER A 271 4.85 20.98 -16.60
C SER A 271 5.18 22.37 -17.14
N LEU A 272 5.29 23.41 -16.29
CA LEU A 272 5.56 24.76 -16.76
C LEU A 272 6.94 24.86 -17.43
N PRO A 273 7.02 25.36 -18.68
CA PRO A 273 8.31 25.72 -19.27
C PRO A 273 8.92 26.91 -18.53
N LEU A 274 10.25 27.05 -18.60
CA LEU A 274 11.01 28.10 -17.91
C LEU A 274 10.48 29.52 -18.17
N GLU A 275 9.93 29.78 -19.36
CA GLU A 275 9.37 31.07 -19.76
C GLU A 275 8.07 31.44 -19.00
N ASN A 276 7.33 30.44 -18.53
CA ASN A 276 6.01 30.63 -17.91
C ASN A 276 6.02 30.37 -16.39
N VAL A 277 7.19 30.27 -15.76
CA VAL A 277 7.31 29.95 -14.33
C VAL A 277 6.68 31.02 -13.43
N ALA A 278 6.47 32.25 -13.92
CA ALA A 278 5.68 33.28 -13.23
C ALA A 278 4.24 32.82 -12.90
N GLN A 279 3.71 31.80 -13.59
CA GLN A 279 2.40 31.20 -13.28
C GLN A 279 2.45 30.18 -12.14
N ALA A 280 3.62 29.80 -11.64
CA ALA A 280 3.77 28.78 -10.60
C ALA A 280 3.10 29.22 -9.29
N ALA A 281 3.28 30.46 -8.86
CA ALA A 281 2.67 31.00 -7.63
C ALA A 281 1.13 30.96 -7.66
N PRO A 282 0.42 31.51 -8.67
CA PRO A 282 -1.03 31.46 -8.69
C PRO A 282 -1.56 30.04 -8.84
N LEU A 283 -0.90 29.17 -9.62
CA LEU A 283 -1.29 27.76 -9.74
C LEU A 283 -1.11 26.99 -8.42
N LEU A 284 -0.02 27.26 -7.69
CA LEU A 284 0.21 26.65 -6.37
C LEU A 284 -0.87 27.10 -5.38
N LYS A 285 -1.18 28.39 -5.33
CA LYS A 285 -2.26 28.91 -4.48
C LYS A 285 -3.61 28.31 -4.82
N ASP A 286 -3.94 28.18 -6.11
CA ASP A 286 -5.17 27.54 -6.57
C ASP A 286 -5.22 26.07 -6.14
N ALA A 287 -4.14 25.31 -6.37
CA ALA A 287 -4.04 23.91 -5.97
C ALA A 287 -4.19 23.71 -4.45
N LEU A 288 -3.57 24.58 -3.65
CA LEU A 288 -3.65 24.52 -2.19
C LEU A 288 -5.02 24.96 -1.64
N SER A 289 -5.75 25.82 -2.37
CA SER A 289 -7.08 26.32 -1.96
C SER A 289 -8.12 25.20 -1.77
N PHE A 290 -7.95 24.06 -2.45
CA PHE A 290 -8.84 22.91 -2.33
C PHE A 290 -8.76 22.22 -0.94
N ASN A 291 -7.71 22.51 -0.15
CA ASN A 291 -7.51 21.98 1.21
C ASN A 291 -7.70 20.46 1.30
N THR A 292 -6.93 19.73 0.49
CA THR A 292 -7.05 18.27 0.39
C THR A 292 -5.95 17.57 1.18
N PHE A 293 -6.06 16.25 1.36
CA PHE A 293 -4.99 15.46 1.97
C PHE A 293 -3.68 15.50 1.15
N ALA A 294 -3.74 15.90 -0.13
CA ALA A 294 -2.59 15.98 -1.03
C ALA A 294 -1.85 17.32 -0.95
N SER A 295 -2.41 18.35 -0.29
CA SER A 295 -1.77 19.67 -0.16
C SER A 295 -0.30 19.60 0.32
N PRO A 296 0.07 18.74 1.29
CA PRO A 296 1.46 18.58 1.69
C PRO A 296 2.40 18.13 0.56
N GLU A 297 1.97 17.15 -0.22
CA GLU A 297 2.78 16.61 -1.32
C GLU A 297 2.86 17.61 -2.47
N ILE A 298 1.77 18.33 -2.75
CA ILE A 298 1.74 19.40 -3.77
C ILE A 298 2.76 20.49 -3.45
N ALA A 299 2.78 20.99 -2.20
CA ALA A 299 3.72 22.02 -1.80
C ALA A 299 5.17 21.54 -1.86
N TYR A 300 5.45 20.31 -1.39
CA TYR A 300 6.78 19.72 -1.46
C TYR A 300 7.26 19.56 -2.90
N GLN A 301 6.47 18.94 -3.77
CA GLN A 301 6.85 18.70 -5.17
C GLN A 301 7.02 20.01 -5.93
N ALA A 302 6.12 20.98 -5.74
CA ALA A 302 6.25 22.30 -6.34
C ALA A 302 7.53 23.00 -5.88
N ALA A 303 7.88 22.94 -4.59
CA ALA A 303 9.09 23.56 -4.07
C ALA A 303 10.37 22.96 -4.69
N ILE A 304 10.48 21.63 -4.73
CA ILE A 304 11.66 20.95 -5.30
C ILE A 304 11.79 21.21 -6.80
N ASP A 305 10.69 21.12 -7.56
CA ASP A 305 10.67 21.46 -8.99
C ASP A 305 11.06 22.92 -9.24
N TYR A 306 10.58 23.85 -8.42
CA TYR A 306 10.92 25.27 -8.54
C TYR A 306 12.39 25.54 -8.21
N ILE A 307 12.95 24.86 -7.19
CA ILE A 307 14.38 24.93 -6.85
C ILE A 307 15.24 24.45 -8.03
N ASP A 308 14.87 23.34 -8.68
CA ASP A 308 15.57 22.86 -9.87
C ASP A 308 15.53 23.91 -11.00
N LYS A 309 14.38 24.55 -11.22
CA LYS A 309 14.22 25.62 -12.21
C LYS A 309 15.04 26.87 -11.88
N ILE A 310 15.22 27.23 -10.60
CA ILE A 310 16.09 28.33 -10.17
C ILE A 310 17.53 28.10 -10.62
N SER A 311 18.02 26.85 -10.58
CA SER A 311 19.38 26.53 -11.04
C SER A 311 19.60 26.85 -12.53
N GLN A 312 18.52 26.83 -13.32
CA GLN A 312 18.52 27.12 -14.75
C GLN A 312 18.23 28.61 -15.03
N ASN A 313 17.39 29.25 -14.20
CA ASN A 313 17.05 30.67 -14.29
C ASN A 313 17.05 31.32 -12.88
N PRO A 314 18.17 31.91 -12.45
CA PRO A 314 18.31 32.47 -11.10
C PRO A 314 17.35 33.61 -10.75
N VAL A 315 16.76 34.29 -11.74
CA VAL A 315 15.79 35.39 -11.51
C VAL A 315 14.55 34.89 -10.75
N LEU A 316 14.22 33.60 -10.87
CA LEU A 316 13.10 32.97 -10.18
C LEU A 316 13.21 33.03 -8.65
N ALA A 317 14.42 33.15 -8.11
CA ALA A 317 14.64 33.33 -6.67
C ALA A 317 14.17 34.69 -6.10
N GLN A 318 13.54 35.53 -6.92
CA GLN A 318 12.94 36.81 -6.53
C GLN A 318 11.40 36.74 -6.43
N ASP A 319 10.79 35.62 -6.79
CA ASP A 319 9.32 35.42 -6.74
C ASP A 319 8.84 35.15 -5.30
N GLU A 320 8.70 36.23 -4.53
CA GLU A 320 8.18 36.19 -3.16
C GLU A 320 6.78 35.59 -3.07
N GLU A 321 5.98 35.67 -4.12
CA GLU A 321 4.63 35.12 -4.11
C GLU A 321 4.66 33.59 -4.07
N PHE A 322 5.54 32.99 -4.88
CA PHE A 322 5.79 31.54 -4.84
C PHE A 322 6.40 31.13 -3.50
N TYR A 323 7.44 31.83 -3.05
CA TYR A 323 8.11 31.54 -1.77
C TYR A 323 7.11 31.47 -0.63
N ASN A 324 6.29 32.51 -0.45
CA ASN A 324 5.34 32.58 0.66
C ASN A 324 4.28 31.46 0.61
N ALA A 325 3.84 31.07 -0.59
CA ALA A 325 2.89 29.97 -0.75
C ALA A 325 3.52 28.61 -0.40
N ALA A 326 4.72 28.33 -0.91
CA ALA A 326 5.42 27.07 -0.68
C ALA A 326 5.95 26.96 0.75
N ALA A 327 6.69 27.96 1.23
CA ALA A 327 7.27 27.99 2.58
C ALA A 327 6.19 27.95 3.66
N GLY A 328 5.12 28.73 3.48
CA GLY A 328 4.00 28.76 4.43
C GLY A 328 3.29 27.42 4.56
N GLU A 329 3.15 26.65 3.49
CA GLU A 329 2.58 25.29 3.58
C GLU A 329 3.60 24.29 4.13
N LEU A 330 4.88 24.35 3.70
CA LEU A 330 5.95 23.51 4.24
C LEU A 330 6.10 23.65 5.75
N ALA A 331 6.02 24.87 6.29
CA ALA A 331 6.05 25.12 7.73
C ALA A 331 4.90 24.40 8.46
N LYS A 332 3.67 24.48 7.95
CA LYS A 332 2.51 23.74 8.53
C LYS A 332 2.71 22.23 8.47
N ILE A 333 3.32 21.72 7.40
CA ILE A 333 3.61 20.28 7.27
C ILE A 333 4.64 19.86 8.32
N ILE A 334 5.67 20.66 8.52
CA ILE A 334 6.70 20.43 9.55
C ILE A 334 6.08 20.39 10.95
N GLU A 335 5.19 21.32 11.28
CA GLU A 335 4.46 21.30 12.56
C GLU A 335 3.63 20.03 12.75
N ARG A 336 2.94 19.58 11.68
CA ARG A 336 2.13 18.34 11.70
C ARG A 336 2.97 17.06 11.72
N SER A 337 4.19 17.10 11.20
CA SER A 337 5.04 15.93 11.00
C SER A 337 6.52 16.27 11.27
N PRO A 338 6.88 16.58 12.53
CA PRO A 338 8.21 17.11 12.88
C PRO A 338 9.33 16.08 12.72
N ASN A 339 9.01 14.82 12.50
CA ASN A 339 9.99 13.74 12.33
C ASN A 339 10.33 13.46 10.84
N ARG A 340 9.73 14.20 9.88
CA ARG A 340 9.97 13.98 8.44
C ARG A 340 11.00 14.96 7.89
N THR A 341 12.23 14.49 7.69
CA THR A 341 13.35 15.36 7.31
C THR A 341 13.21 15.98 5.92
N ARG A 342 12.53 15.33 4.97
CA ARG A 342 12.37 15.86 3.61
C ARG A 342 11.76 17.27 3.57
N ASN A 343 10.80 17.56 4.46
CA ASN A 343 10.11 18.85 4.47
C ASN A 343 11.04 19.96 4.99
N TYR A 344 11.86 19.66 6.00
CA TYR A 344 12.90 20.57 6.46
C TYR A 344 13.93 20.86 5.36
N ILE A 345 14.31 19.84 4.57
CA ILE A 345 15.26 19.99 3.46
C ILE A 345 14.69 20.92 2.38
N ALA A 346 13.45 20.68 1.95
CA ALA A 346 12.78 21.51 0.96
C ALA A 346 12.70 22.98 1.42
N LEU A 347 12.26 23.20 2.67
CA LEU A 347 12.15 24.55 3.23
C LEU A 347 13.52 25.24 3.36
N ALA A 348 14.53 24.53 3.88
CA ALA A 348 15.86 25.10 4.07
C ALA A 348 16.53 25.48 2.74
N TRP A 349 16.40 24.64 1.71
CA TRP A 349 16.91 25.02 0.38
C TRP A 349 16.15 26.21 -0.19
N LEU A 350 14.82 26.23 -0.05
CA LEU A 350 14.01 27.36 -0.48
C LEU A 350 14.46 28.66 0.21
N ASP A 351 14.66 28.63 1.53
CA ASP A 351 15.17 29.76 2.31
C ASP A 351 16.55 30.24 1.83
N LEU A 352 17.47 29.31 1.53
CA LEU A 352 18.80 29.66 1.01
C LEU A 352 18.72 30.32 -0.37
N TYR A 353 17.95 29.77 -1.30
CA TYR A 353 17.81 30.34 -2.64
C TYR A 353 17.16 31.73 -2.61
N PHE A 354 16.16 31.92 -1.75
CA PHE A 354 15.43 33.18 -1.61
C PHE A 354 16.07 34.16 -0.60
N SER A 355 17.26 33.84 -0.06
CA SER A 355 17.95 34.66 0.95
C SER A 355 18.37 36.05 0.46
N SER A 356 18.43 36.26 -0.86
CA SER A 356 18.73 37.58 -1.44
C SER A 356 17.67 38.64 -1.14
N GLN A 357 16.41 38.22 -0.92
CA GLN A 357 15.30 39.11 -0.58
C GLN A 357 15.20 39.35 0.93
N ASP A 358 15.57 38.35 1.74
CA ASP A 358 15.59 38.43 3.19
C ASP A 358 16.75 37.61 3.77
N SER A 359 17.76 38.31 4.30
CA SER A 359 18.94 37.70 4.91
C SER A 359 18.63 36.87 6.17
N SER A 360 17.49 37.09 6.83
CA SER A 360 17.09 36.31 8.01
C SER A 360 16.89 34.83 7.68
N ARG A 361 16.48 34.52 6.44
CA ARG A 361 16.30 33.17 5.89
C ARG A 361 17.56 32.32 5.94
N ILE A 362 18.75 32.94 5.90
CA ILE A 362 20.01 32.21 6.04
C ILE A 362 20.09 31.56 7.44
N ASN A 363 19.72 32.30 8.48
CA ASN A 363 19.72 31.77 9.85
C ASN A 363 18.60 30.73 10.04
N GLU A 364 17.45 30.91 9.41
CA GLU A 364 16.36 29.92 9.41
C GLU A 364 16.81 28.61 8.75
N ALA A 365 17.43 28.68 7.57
CA ALA A 365 18.00 27.53 6.87
C ALA A 365 19.07 26.80 7.71
N ILE A 366 19.94 27.54 8.42
CA ILE A 366 20.93 26.93 9.33
C ILE A 366 20.22 26.20 10.49
N ASN A 367 19.17 26.77 11.06
CA ASN A 367 18.39 26.12 12.12
C ASN A 367 17.71 24.84 11.62
N LEU A 368 17.10 24.90 10.43
CA LEU A 368 16.50 23.74 9.76
C LEU A 368 17.57 22.68 9.46
N GLY A 369 18.73 23.08 8.96
CA GLY A 369 19.90 22.21 8.72
C GLY A 369 20.35 21.45 9.98
N ASN A 370 20.45 22.15 11.10
CA ASN A 370 20.76 21.52 12.39
C ASN A 370 19.65 20.55 12.84
N LYS A 371 18.38 20.87 12.58
CA LYS A 371 17.28 19.96 12.89
C LYS A 371 17.30 18.70 12.03
N ILE A 372 17.61 18.82 10.74
CA ILE A 372 17.79 17.65 9.86
C ILE A 372 18.93 16.78 10.37
N LYS A 373 20.05 17.39 10.76
CA LYS A 373 21.21 16.68 11.33
C LYS A 373 20.85 15.93 12.62
N GLU A 374 20.02 16.51 13.49
CA GLU A 374 19.53 15.85 14.71
C GLU A 374 18.62 14.65 14.39
N LEU A 375 17.71 14.81 13.43
CA LEU A 375 16.74 13.78 13.05
C LEU A 375 17.37 12.64 12.22
N SER A 376 18.31 12.98 11.35
CA SER A 376 18.99 12.08 10.42
C SER A 376 20.47 12.49 10.26
N PRO A 377 21.36 12.11 11.20
CA PRO A 377 22.77 12.49 11.17
C PRO A 377 23.54 12.04 9.92
N ASN A 378 23.05 11.01 9.26
CA ASN A 378 23.63 10.43 8.05
C ASN A 378 23.11 11.06 6.75
N LYS A 379 22.24 12.07 6.85
CA LYS A 379 21.63 12.70 5.67
C LYS A 379 22.51 13.83 5.17
N LYS A 380 23.11 13.62 4.00
CA LYS A 380 24.05 14.55 3.36
C LYS A 380 23.49 15.98 3.23
N ASP A 381 22.21 16.12 2.89
CA ASP A 381 21.55 17.42 2.74
C ASP A 381 21.71 18.32 3.97
N ALA A 382 21.70 17.75 5.19
CA ALA A 382 21.89 18.51 6.41
C ALA A 382 23.20 19.30 6.38
N TYR A 383 24.28 18.65 5.93
CA TYR A 383 25.61 19.23 5.88
C TYR A 383 25.76 20.20 4.70
N LEU A 384 25.17 19.88 3.54
CA LEU A 384 25.17 20.79 2.39
C LEU A 384 24.46 22.11 2.71
N ILE A 385 23.28 22.03 3.32
CA ILE A 385 22.50 23.20 3.77
C ILE A 385 23.30 24.02 4.78
N LEU A 386 23.90 23.37 5.79
CA LEU A 386 24.67 24.07 6.81
C LEU A 386 25.90 24.78 6.22
N VAL A 387 26.64 24.10 5.34
CA VAL A 387 27.80 24.68 4.65
C VAL A 387 27.39 25.84 3.75
N ALA A 388 26.29 25.72 2.99
CA ALA A 388 25.76 26.82 2.19
C ALA A 388 25.31 28.02 3.04
N GLY A 389 24.59 27.78 4.14
CA GLY A 389 24.18 28.84 5.07
C GLY A 389 25.37 29.55 5.72
N TYR A 390 26.41 28.80 6.12
CA TYR A 390 27.63 29.39 6.66
C TYR A 390 28.46 30.13 5.59
N ALA A 391 28.44 29.68 4.32
CA ALA A 391 29.04 30.43 3.21
C ALA A 391 28.37 31.80 3.06
N LEU A 392 27.04 31.81 2.93
CA LEU A 392 26.25 33.02 2.70
C LEU A 392 26.29 33.99 3.89
N SER A 393 26.49 33.49 5.11
CA SER A 393 26.66 34.32 6.31
C SER A 393 28.12 34.70 6.62
N GLY A 394 29.08 34.32 5.78
CA GLY A 394 30.51 34.65 5.96
C GLY A 394 31.20 33.91 7.12
N GLN A 395 30.62 32.82 7.62
CA GLN A 395 31.12 32.07 8.77
C GLN A 395 31.95 30.85 8.34
N ALA A 396 33.07 31.10 7.65
CA ALA A 396 33.90 30.04 7.06
C ALA A 396 34.39 28.99 8.08
N ASP A 397 34.72 29.41 9.31
CA ASP A 397 35.18 28.49 10.37
C ASP A 397 34.12 27.44 10.73
N LYS A 398 32.84 27.85 10.79
CA LYS A 398 31.73 26.93 11.06
C LYS A 398 31.47 25.98 9.90
N ALA A 399 31.66 26.43 8.65
CA ALA A 399 31.58 25.55 7.49
C ALA A 399 32.66 24.45 7.55
N GLN A 400 33.89 24.79 7.93
CA GLN A 400 34.98 23.82 8.11
C GLN A 400 34.69 22.81 9.24
N GLU A 401 34.08 23.25 10.33
CA GLU A 401 33.62 22.37 11.41
C GLU A 401 32.58 21.36 10.91
N VAL A 402 31.59 21.82 10.13
CA VAL A 402 30.57 20.96 9.53
C VAL A 402 31.18 19.92 8.58
N ILE A 403 32.14 20.32 7.74
CA ILE A 403 32.87 19.40 6.85
C ILE A 403 33.62 18.35 7.67
N SER A 404 34.28 18.76 8.75
CA SER A 404 35.03 17.86 9.63
C SER A 404 34.10 16.83 10.28
N TRP A 405 32.91 17.24 10.74
CA TRP A 405 31.90 16.33 11.25
C TRP A 405 31.38 15.36 10.19
N ALA A 406 31.13 15.85 8.97
CA ALA A 406 30.68 15.00 7.87
C ALA A 406 31.73 13.90 7.54
N LEU A 407 33.02 14.24 7.53
CA LEU A 407 34.13 13.29 7.30
C LEU A 407 34.22 12.20 8.39
N VAL A 408 33.95 12.55 9.65
CA VAL A 408 33.94 11.59 10.76
C VAL A 408 32.77 10.60 10.65
N ILE A 409 31.61 11.07 10.17
CA ILE A 409 30.41 10.24 10.04
C ILE A 409 30.52 9.30 8.84
N ASP A 410 30.91 9.83 7.68
CA ASP A 410 31.16 9.05 6.48
C ASP A 410 32.14 9.79 5.58
N GLY A 411 33.32 9.18 5.35
CA GLY A 411 34.39 9.82 4.60
C GLY A 411 33.99 10.24 3.18
N LYS A 412 33.16 9.44 2.50
CA LYS A 412 32.69 9.79 1.15
C LYS A 412 31.74 10.98 1.19
N MET A 413 30.76 10.97 2.09
CA MET A 413 29.85 12.10 2.30
C MET A 413 30.63 13.37 2.67
N GLY A 414 31.61 13.28 3.55
CA GLY A 414 32.46 14.41 3.94
C GLY A 414 33.23 15.02 2.78
N GLU A 415 33.83 14.19 1.91
CA GLU A 415 34.50 14.69 0.70
C GLU A 415 33.52 15.34 -0.29
N GLU A 416 32.30 14.80 -0.45
CA GLU A 416 31.26 15.44 -1.28
C GLU A 416 30.82 16.79 -0.72
N VAL A 417 30.66 16.91 0.61
CA VAL A 417 30.32 18.17 1.29
C VAL A 417 31.45 19.19 1.15
N LYS A 418 32.70 18.75 1.27
CA LYS A 418 33.89 19.58 1.06
C LYS A 418 33.98 20.09 -0.38
N ALA A 419 33.79 19.22 -1.36
CA ALA A 419 33.78 19.59 -2.77
C ALA A 419 32.65 20.61 -3.08
N TYR A 420 31.49 20.46 -2.44
CA TYR A 420 30.42 21.43 -2.54
C TYR A 420 30.80 22.80 -1.94
N TRP A 421 31.39 22.83 -0.73
CA TRP A 421 31.90 24.06 -0.12
C TRP A 421 32.88 24.80 -1.04
N GLU A 422 33.86 24.08 -1.60
CA GLU A 422 34.88 24.66 -2.48
C GLU A 422 34.28 25.26 -3.76
N LYS A 423 33.15 24.71 -4.24
CA LYS A 423 32.42 25.22 -5.40
C LYS A 423 31.65 26.52 -5.11
N ILE A 424 31.16 26.71 -3.89
CA ILE A 424 30.26 27.83 -3.56
C ILE A 424 30.95 28.98 -2.81
N ARG A 425 32.19 28.80 -2.34
CA ARG A 425 32.93 29.83 -1.59
C ARG A 425 33.46 30.96 -2.46
#